data_AF-A0A3P6RT52-F1
#
_entry.id   AF-A0A3P6RT52-F1
#
_cell.length_a   1.000
_cell.length_b   1.000
_cell.length_c   1.000
_cell.angle_alpha   90.00
_cell.angle_beta   90.00
_cell.angle_gamma   90.00
#
_symmetry.space_group_name_H-M   'P 1'
#
loop_
_entity.id
_entity.type
_entity.pdbx_description
1 polymer ?
#
loop_
_entity_poly.entity_id
_entity_poly.type
_entity_poly.pdbx_seq_one_letter_code
_entity_poly.pdbx_strand_id
1 'polypeptide(L)'
;MILTPEKPLREPRHELVVCMAPMYIYTDWEILLVGIETWLALGATKIIVPIQSASTATYKILKEYEKRGLVIIRTWPKWPILSDTNPNGLVLSRGIEESHVNCLFFAKPFANMIAFTDVDDMLLPSDPLNIRPNINVDILKVSLILL
;
A
#
# COMPACT_ATOMS: atom_id res chain seq x y z
N MET A 1 23.90 -4.52 12.22
CA MET A 1 22.91 -4.31 11.14
C MET A 1 23.45 -3.20 10.25
N ILE A 2 23.86 -3.52 9.02
CA ILE A 2 24.32 -2.51 8.07
C ILE A 2 23.06 -1.98 7.39
N LEU A 3 22.71 -0.72 7.66
CA LEU A 3 21.67 -0.01 6.92
C LEU A 3 22.24 0.31 5.53
N THR A 4 21.98 -0.56 4.55
CA THR A 4 22.24 -0.21 3.15
C THR A 4 21.12 0.71 2.67
N PRO A 5 21.43 1.94 2.22
CA PRO A 5 20.42 2.80 1.61
C PRO A 5 19.81 2.09 0.43
N GLU A 6 18.49 2.05 0.36
CA GLU A 6 17.82 1.50 -0.81
C GLU A 6 18.15 2.35 -2.04
N LYS A 7 18.36 1.67 -3.17
CA LYS A 7 18.58 2.36 -4.43
C LYS A 7 17.33 3.16 -4.76
N PRO A 8 17.47 4.43 -5.19
CA PRO A 8 16.32 5.23 -5.60
C PRO A 8 15.64 4.53 -6.79
N LEU A 9 14.37 4.16 -6.61
CA LEU A 9 13.55 3.65 -7.70
C LEU A 9 13.18 4.80 -8.64
N ARG A 10 13.32 4.57 -9.95
CA ARG A 10 12.90 5.52 -10.98
C ARG A 10 11.53 5.10 -11.50
N GLU A 11 10.49 5.53 -10.81
CA GLU A 11 9.11 5.36 -11.26
C GLU A 11 8.65 6.59 -12.07
N PRO A 12 7.78 6.41 -13.07
CA PRO A 12 7.06 7.52 -13.66
C PRO A 12 6.21 8.21 -12.58
N ARG A 13 5.85 9.47 -12.82
CA ARG A 13 4.99 10.19 -11.88
C ARG A 13 3.56 9.68 -11.98
N HIS A 14 2.96 9.38 -10.83
CA HIS A 14 1.62 8.83 -10.68
C HIS A 14 0.68 9.85 -10.03
N GLU A 15 -0.53 10.01 -10.57
CA GLU A 15 -1.54 10.91 -9.98
C GLU A 15 -1.97 10.45 -8.59
N LEU A 16 -2.26 9.15 -8.45
CA LEU A 16 -2.66 8.51 -7.20
C LEU A 16 -1.87 7.23 -7.00
N VAL A 17 -1.17 7.17 -5.86
CA VAL A 17 -0.49 5.99 -5.34
C VAL A 17 -1.19 5.53 -4.07
N VAL A 18 -1.37 4.22 -3.93
CA VAL A 18 -1.98 3.62 -2.74
C VAL A 18 -0.90 2.92 -1.93
N CYS A 19 -0.74 3.32 -0.68
CA CYS A 19 0.10 2.67 0.31
C CYS A 19 -0.79 1.76 1.16
N MET A 20 -0.66 0.45 0.97
CA MET A 20 -1.37 -0.52 1.79
C MET A 20 -0.65 -0.72 3.14
N ALA A 21 -1.44 -1.00 4.18
CA ALA A 21 -0.94 -1.48 5.45
C ALA A 21 -0.14 -2.80 5.28
N PRO A 22 0.80 -3.08 6.19
CA PRO A 22 1.68 -4.23 6.07
C PRO A 22 0.93 -5.54 6.29
N MET A 23 1.21 -6.54 5.46
CA MET A 23 0.62 -7.87 5.56
C MET A 23 1.38 -8.77 6.54
N TYR A 24 0.64 -9.30 7.52
CA TYR A 24 1.10 -10.27 8.52
C TYR A 24 0.29 -11.57 8.41
N ILE A 25 0.95 -12.68 8.04
CA ILE A 25 0.33 -14.00 7.91
C ILE A 25 -0.95 -13.94 7.05
N TYR A 26 -0.93 -13.11 6.02
CA TYR A 26 -2.16 -12.78 5.28
C TYR A 26 -2.55 -13.90 4.31
N THR A 27 -3.79 -14.39 4.42
CA THR A 27 -4.29 -15.55 3.64
C THR A 27 -5.43 -15.23 2.68
N ASP A 28 -6.14 -14.12 2.88
CA ASP A 28 -7.43 -13.86 2.26
C ASP A 28 -7.23 -13.18 0.91
N TRP A 29 -6.79 -13.99 -0.07
CA TRP A 29 -6.39 -13.52 -1.39
C TRP A 29 -7.57 -12.96 -2.20
N GLU A 30 -8.80 -13.39 -1.92
CA GLU A 30 -10.02 -12.88 -2.55
C GLU A 30 -10.25 -11.41 -2.21
N ILE A 31 -10.11 -11.07 -0.92
CA ILE A 31 -10.24 -9.69 -0.42
C ILE A 31 -9.14 -8.82 -1.02
N LEU A 32 -7.90 -9.34 -1.04
CA LEU A 32 -6.77 -8.65 -1.66
C LEU A 32 -7.03 -8.35 -3.14
N LEU A 33 -7.53 -9.34 -3.88
CA LEU A 33 -7.81 -9.20 -5.30
C LEU A 33 -8.85 -8.12 -5.54
N VAL A 34 -9.95 -8.13 -4.79
CA VAL A 34 -11.01 -7.12 -4.88
C VAL A 34 -10.49 -5.73 -4.53
N GLY A 35 -9.69 -5.61 -3.46
CA GLY A 35 -9.08 -4.35 -3.04
C GLY A 35 -8.17 -3.76 -4.11
N ILE A 36 -7.23 -4.56 -4.64
CA ILE A 36 -6.32 -4.14 -5.72
C ILE A 36 -7.10 -3.71 -6.96
N GLU A 37 -8.00 -4.56 -7.45
CA GLU A 37 -8.74 -4.29 -8.69
C GLU A 37 -9.63 -3.03 -8.55
N THR A 38 -10.22 -2.82 -7.38
CA THR A 38 -11.07 -1.64 -7.18
C THR A 38 -10.25 -0.36 -7.10
N TRP A 39 -9.14 -0.35 -6.37
CA TRP A 39 -8.25 0.83 -6.35
C TRP A 39 -7.76 1.19 -7.75
N LEU A 40 -7.35 0.19 -8.53
CA LEU A 40 -6.93 0.38 -9.92
C LEU A 40 -8.07 0.89 -10.81
N ALA A 41 -9.26 0.29 -10.72
CA ALA A 41 -10.43 0.69 -11.51
C ALA A 41 -10.88 2.13 -11.23
N LEU A 42 -10.68 2.62 -10.00
CA LEU A 42 -11.16 3.94 -9.57
C LEU A 42 -10.09 5.04 -9.61
N GLY A 43 -8.88 4.75 -10.12
CA GLY A 43 -7.89 5.77 -10.50
C GLY A 43 -6.50 5.63 -9.89
N ALA A 44 -6.25 4.65 -9.02
CA ALA A 44 -4.88 4.36 -8.60
C ALA A 44 -4.09 3.80 -9.77
N THR A 45 -2.84 4.24 -9.91
CA THR A 45 -1.95 3.75 -10.99
C THR A 45 -0.72 3.01 -10.44
N LYS A 46 -0.56 3.02 -9.12
CA LYS A 46 0.48 2.30 -8.40
C LYS A 46 -0.02 1.92 -7.01
N ILE A 47 0.25 0.70 -6.60
CA ILE A 47 -0.05 0.21 -5.25
C ILE A 47 1.24 -0.31 -4.63
N ILE A 48 1.55 0.10 -3.42
CA ILE A 48 2.72 -0.36 -2.66
C ILE A 48 2.22 -1.29 -1.58
N VAL A 49 2.76 -2.52 -1.56
CA VAL A 49 2.31 -3.58 -0.66
C VAL A 49 3.48 -4.07 0.18
N PRO A 50 3.57 -3.62 1.45
CA PRO A 50 4.52 -4.15 2.42
C PRO A 50 4.09 -5.55 2.88
N ILE A 51 4.99 -6.52 2.80
CA ILE A 51 4.72 -7.92 3.16
C ILE A 51 5.77 -8.39 4.14
N GLN A 52 5.33 -8.80 5.33
CA GLN A 52 6.15 -9.58 6.24
C GLN A 52 5.95 -11.07 6.01
N SER A 53 4.69 -11.50 5.88
CA SER A 53 4.33 -12.89 5.58
C SER A 53 2.94 -12.96 4.95
N ALA A 54 2.78 -13.85 3.97
CA ALA A 54 1.53 -14.09 3.27
C ALA A 54 1.47 -15.53 2.74
N SER A 55 0.27 -16.02 2.44
CA SER A 55 0.10 -17.32 1.79
C SER A 55 0.78 -17.36 0.42
N THR A 56 1.12 -18.56 -0.05
CA THR A 56 1.70 -18.74 -1.40
C THR A 56 0.76 -18.24 -2.50
N ALA A 57 -0.56 -18.40 -2.33
CA ALA A 57 -1.55 -17.92 -3.29
C ALA A 57 -1.55 -16.38 -3.36
N THR A 58 -1.68 -15.72 -2.20
CA THR A 58 -1.60 -14.25 -2.07
C THR A 58 -0.34 -13.70 -2.71
N TYR A 59 0.83 -14.27 -2.38
CA TYR A 59 2.11 -13.76 -2.89
C TYR A 59 2.26 -13.94 -4.40
N LYS A 60 1.75 -15.05 -4.96
CA LYS A 60 1.73 -15.27 -6.42
C LYS A 60 0.89 -14.22 -7.14
N ILE A 61 -0.29 -13.89 -6.62
CA ILE A 61 -1.16 -12.85 -7.19
C ILE A 61 -0.44 -11.49 -7.19
N LEU A 62 0.15 -11.10 -6.06
CA LEU A 62 0.92 -9.86 -5.95
C LEU A 62 2.09 -9.81 -6.93
N LYS A 63 2.79 -10.93 -7.13
CA LYS A 63 3.87 -11.03 -8.11
C LYS A 63 3.39 -10.82 -9.55
N GLU A 64 2.17 -11.23 -9.90
CA GLU A 64 1.61 -10.96 -11.22
C GLU A 64 1.32 -9.46 -11.45
N TYR A 65 0.80 -8.75 -10.43
CA TYR A 65 0.66 -7.29 -10.52
C TYR A 65 2.00 -6.55 -10.54
N GLU A 66 2.99 -7.05 -9.79
CA GLU A 66 4.34 -6.49 -9.79
C GLU A 66 5.00 -6.60 -11.16
N LYS A 67 4.89 -7.77 -11.83
CA LYS A 67 5.37 -7.97 -13.21
C LYS A 67 4.73 -6.99 -14.21
N ARG A 68 3.46 -6.63 -13.99
CA ARG A 68 2.74 -5.64 -14.82
C ARG A 68 3.09 -4.20 -14.47
N GLY A 69 3.93 -3.98 -13.45
CA GLY A 69 4.29 -2.65 -12.97
C GLY A 69 3.13 -1.92 -12.30
N LEU A 70 2.14 -2.62 -11.76
CA LEU A 70 0.99 -2.03 -11.05
C LEU A 70 1.19 -2.04 -9.54
N VAL A 71 1.87 -3.06 -9.04
CA VAL A 71 2.21 -3.23 -7.61
C VAL A 71 3.72 -3.12 -7.41
N ILE A 72 4.16 -2.57 -6.30
CA ILE A 72 5.52 -2.70 -5.79
C ILE A 72 5.45 -3.48 -4.48
N ILE A 73 6.02 -4.69 -4.47
CA ILE A 73 6.10 -5.48 -3.24
C ILE A 73 7.32 -5.00 -2.44
N ARG A 74 7.10 -4.72 -1.16
CA ARG A 74 8.14 -4.28 -0.22
C ARG A 74 8.27 -5.31 0.88
N THR A 75 9.50 -5.70 1.23
CA THR A 75 9.71 -6.53 2.42
C THR A 75 9.43 -5.70 3.67
N TRP A 76 8.51 -6.16 4.52
CA TRP A 76 8.27 -5.55 5.83
C TRP A 76 9.00 -6.35 6.92
N PRO A 77 10.11 -5.83 7.49
CA PRO A 77 10.97 -6.60 8.37
C PRO A 77 10.32 -6.85 9.74
N LYS A 78 10.72 -7.96 10.40
CA LYS A 78 10.61 -8.07 11.85
C LYS A 78 11.84 -7.43 12.47
N TRP A 79 11.64 -6.64 13.52
CA TRP A 79 12.75 -6.07 14.28
C TRP A 79 13.49 -7.19 15.03
N PRO A 80 14.82 -7.13 15.15
CA PRO A 80 15.55 -8.11 15.95
C PRO A 80 15.10 -8.02 17.41
N ILE A 81 14.90 -9.18 18.05
CA ILE A 81 14.62 -9.23 19.49
C ILE A 81 15.91 -8.89 20.22
N LEU A 82 15.89 -7.81 21.01
CA LEU A 82 16.98 -7.46 21.90
C LEU A 82 16.79 -8.22 23.23
N SER A 83 17.88 -8.46 23.96
CA SER A 83 17.90 -9.37 25.12
C SER A 83 16.93 -9.00 26.24
N ASP A 84 16.53 -7.73 26.34
CA ASP A 84 15.67 -7.16 27.38
C ASP A 84 14.30 -6.73 26.88
N THR A 85 14.13 -6.55 25.57
CA THR A 85 12.92 -6.00 24.96
C THR A 85 12.61 -6.74 23.68
N ASN A 86 11.41 -7.35 23.59
CA ASN A 86 10.88 -7.77 22.30
C ASN A 86 10.17 -6.57 21.65
N PRO A 87 10.81 -5.85 20.71
CA PRO A 87 10.17 -4.72 20.05
C PRO A 87 8.91 -5.18 19.32
N ASN A 88 8.88 -6.43 18.84
CA ASN A 88 7.74 -6.97 18.10
C ASN A 88 6.51 -7.27 18.96
N GLY A 89 6.63 -7.30 20.30
CA GLY A 89 5.50 -7.54 21.20
C GLY A 89 4.40 -6.48 21.11
N LEU A 90 4.76 -5.27 20.67
CA LEU A 90 3.84 -4.17 20.38
C LEU A 90 3.85 -3.75 18.90
N VAL A 91 4.65 -4.39 18.02
CA VAL A 91 4.74 -4.02 16.59
C VAL A 91 3.42 -4.21 15.85
N LEU A 92 2.53 -5.08 16.31
CA LEU A 92 1.17 -5.11 15.74
C LEU A 92 0.40 -3.81 15.98
N SER A 93 0.67 -3.09 17.07
CA SER A 93 -0.02 -1.83 17.43
C SER A 93 0.57 -0.57 16.82
N ARG A 94 1.81 -0.60 16.29
CA ARG A 94 2.49 0.56 15.69
C ARG A 94 3.06 0.31 14.29
N GLY A 95 3.03 -0.93 13.83
CA GLY A 95 3.65 -1.34 12.57
C GLY A 95 2.90 -0.83 11.35
N ILE A 96 1.60 -0.54 11.48
CA ILE A 96 0.80 0.04 10.39
C ILE A 96 1.26 1.49 10.15
N GLU A 97 1.33 2.30 11.20
CA GLU A 97 1.77 3.69 11.14
C GLU A 97 3.21 3.80 10.66
N GLU A 98 4.10 2.95 11.19
CA GLU A 98 5.50 2.90 10.75
C GLU A 98 5.61 2.54 9.26
N SER A 99 4.83 1.55 8.81
CA SER A 99 4.80 1.13 7.42
C SER A 99 4.26 2.21 6.49
N HIS A 100 3.20 2.90 6.89
CA HIS A 100 2.65 4.03 6.14
C HIS A 100 3.65 5.18 6.03
N VAL A 101 4.37 5.52 7.11
CA VAL A 101 5.44 6.52 7.07
C VAL A 101 6.58 6.08 6.15
N ASN A 102 6.99 4.81 6.19
CA ASN A 102 8.00 4.27 5.26
C ASN A 102 7.54 4.39 3.80
N CYS A 103 6.28 4.01 3.54
CA CYS A 103 5.67 4.09 2.22
C CYS A 103 5.57 5.54 1.72
N LEU A 104 5.22 6.50 2.59
CA LEU A 104 5.20 7.92 2.26
C LEU A 104 6.55 8.39 1.72
N PHE A 105 7.64 8.14 2.46
CA PHE A 105 8.98 8.57 2.03
C PHE A 105 9.42 7.90 0.74
N PHE A 106 9.02 6.64 0.53
CA PHE A 106 9.30 5.90 -0.70
C PHE A 106 8.51 6.44 -1.90
N ALA A 107 7.21 6.72 -1.74
CA ALA A 107 6.31 7.12 -2.83
C ALA A 107 6.36 8.62 -3.16
N LYS A 108 6.67 9.47 -2.17
CA LYS A 108 6.71 10.93 -2.29
C LYS A 108 7.47 11.47 -3.53
N PRO A 109 8.61 10.88 -3.97
CA PRO A 109 9.32 11.37 -5.14
C PRO A 109 8.53 11.23 -6.46
N PHE A 110 7.58 10.29 -6.53
CA PHE A 110 6.88 9.92 -7.76
C PHE A 110 5.34 9.95 -7.66
N ALA A 111 4.77 10.36 -6.53
CA ALA A 111 3.32 10.47 -6.34
C ALA A 111 2.87 11.93 -6.24
N ASN A 112 1.75 12.28 -6.90
CA ASN A 112 1.07 13.56 -6.68
C ASN A 112 0.12 13.49 -5.48
N MET A 113 -0.57 12.36 -5.30
CA MET A 113 -1.38 12.05 -4.12
C MET A 113 -1.05 10.64 -3.63
N ILE A 114 -1.10 10.47 -2.30
CA ILE A 114 -0.87 9.18 -1.64
C ILE A 114 -2.09 8.90 -0.74
N ALA A 115 -2.71 7.74 -0.93
CA ALA A 115 -3.73 7.22 -0.02
C ALA A 115 -3.10 6.16 0.90
N PHE A 116 -3.38 6.23 2.19
CA PHE A 116 -3.03 5.18 3.15
C PHE A 116 -4.30 4.38 3.47
N THR A 117 -4.24 3.06 3.40
CA THR A 117 -5.42 2.21 3.47
C THR A 117 -5.05 0.82 3.97
N ASP A 118 -5.98 0.15 4.64
CA ASP A 118 -5.91 -1.30 4.78
C ASP A 118 -6.32 -1.98 3.46
N VAL A 119 -6.09 -3.29 3.35
CA VAL A 119 -6.32 -4.06 2.12
C VAL A 119 -7.81 -4.21 1.78
N ASP A 120 -8.65 -4.22 2.81
CA ASP A 120 -10.11 -4.34 2.78
C ASP A 120 -10.82 -2.98 2.82
N ASP A 121 -10.07 -1.88 2.87
CA ASP A 121 -10.58 -0.53 2.79
C ASP A 121 -10.67 -0.04 1.34
N MET A 122 -11.79 0.61 1.02
CA MET A 122 -12.13 1.05 -0.32
C MET A 122 -12.69 2.47 -0.29
N LEU A 123 -12.17 3.35 -1.15
CA LEU A 123 -12.75 4.67 -1.38
C LEU A 123 -13.79 4.57 -2.51
N LEU A 124 -15.06 4.79 -2.18
CA LEU A 124 -16.19 4.74 -3.10
C LEU A 124 -16.96 6.08 -3.08
N PRO A 125 -17.60 6.47 -4.20
CA PRO A 125 -18.55 7.58 -4.17
C PRO A 125 -19.76 7.24 -3.30
N SER A 126 -20.34 8.25 -2.65
CA SER A 126 -21.53 8.08 -1.80
C SER A 126 -22.76 7.60 -2.58
N ASP A 127 -22.87 8.00 -3.84
CA ASP A 127 -23.86 7.48 -4.79
C ASP A 127 -23.18 6.50 -5.76
N PRO A 128 -23.54 5.20 -5.71
CA PRO A 128 -22.99 4.16 -6.60
C PRO A 128 -23.18 4.44 -8.09
N LEU A 129 -24.17 5.25 -8.49
CA LEU A 129 -24.38 5.62 -9.89
C LEU A 129 -23.25 6.51 -10.44
N ASN A 130 -22.44 7.10 -9.57
CA ASN A 130 -21.30 7.93 -9.95
C ASN A 130 -19.99 7.15 -10.13
N ILE A 131 -20.01 5.82 -9.98
CA ILE A 131 -18.83 4.98 -10.19
C ILE A 131 -18.38 5.12 -11.65
N ARG A 132 -17.15 5.61 -11.81
CA ARG A 132 -16.48 5.76 -13.11
C ARG A 132 -14.96 5.70 -12.91
N PRO A 133 -14.18 5.43 -13.97
CA PRO A 133 -12.73 5.52 -13.89
C PRO A 133 -12.27 6.88 -13.35
N ASN A 134 -11.21 6.89 -12.54
CA ASN A 134 -10.61 8.07 -11.90
C ASN A 134 -11.45 8.80 -10.84
N ILE A 135 -12.61 8.27 -10.43
CA ILE A 135 -13.44 8.92 -9.41
C ILE A 135 -12.70 9.19 -8.08
N ASN A 136 -11.75 8.34 -7.69
CA ASN A 136 -11.00 8.53 -6.45
C ASN A 136 -10.06 9.75 -6.53
N VAL A 137 -9.51 10.02 -7.72
CA VAL A 137 -8.70 11.23 -7.97
C VAL A 137 -9.58 12.48 -7.84
N ASP A 138 -10.79 12.44 -8.41
CA ASP A 138 -11.74 13.56 -8.34
C ASP A 138 -12.18 13.84 -6.88
N ILE A 139 -12.56 12.81 -6.14
CA ILE A 139 -12.99 12.90 -4.73
C ILE A 139 -11.88 13.55 -3.88
N LEU A 140 -10.63 13.08 -4.03
CA LEU A 140 -9.50 13.56 -3.25
C LEU A 140 -9.12 15.00 -3.61
N LYS A 141 -9.18 15.38 -4.90
CA LYS A 141 -8.89 16.75 -5.34
C LYS A 141 -9.90 17.76 -4.82
N VAL A 142 -11.19 17.42 -4.79
CA VAL A 142 -12.24 18.29 -4.23
C VAL A 142 -12.09 18.47 -2.73
N SER A 143 -11.74 17.40 -2.02
CA SER A 143 -11.55 17.43 -0.56
C SER A 143 -10.34 18.27 -0.12
N LEU A 144 -9.29 18.31 -0.94
CA LEU A 144 -8.10 19.14 -0.73
C LEU A 144 -8.33 20.65 -0.92
N ILE A 145 -9.39 21.05 -1.63
CA ILE A 145 -9.75 22.47 -1.83
C ILE A 145 -10.54 23.04 -0.65
N LEU A 146 -11.06 22.18 0.23
CA LEU A 146 -11.86 22.54 1.40
C LEU A 146 -11.05 22.62 2.71
N LEU A 147 -9.73 22.39 2.66
CA LEU A 147 -8.77 22.55 3.76
C LEU A 147 -7.80 23.71 3.46
#